data_AF-A0A803T387-F1
#
_entry.id   AF-A0A803T387-F1
#
_cell.length_a   1.000
_cell.length_b   1.000
_cell.length_c   1.000
_cell.angle_alpha   90.00
_cell.angle_beta   90.00
_cell.angle_gamma   90.00
#
_symmetry.space_group_name_H-M   'P 1'
#
loop_
_entity.id
_entity.type
_entity.pdbx_description
1 polymer ?
#
loop_
_entity_poly.entity_id
_entity_poly.type
_entity_poly.pdbx_seq_one_letter_code
_entity_poly.pdbx_strand_id
1 'polypeptide(L)'
;MLLEPFRLELGESGQQFLTEGLRTPKGKGRAATRSPDSPRTPKSPSEKTRYDTSLGLLTKRFVQLLSQSPDGVVDLNKAADVLKVQKRRIYDITNVLEGIHLIKKKSKNNIQWMGCSLSDFGGTLAHCQGLSKEVAELNQEEKKLDELIQSCSHDLKLLREDSENRRYPFNAHETP
;
A
#
# COMPACT_ATOMS: atom_id res chain seq x y z
N MET A 1 13.18 1.37 -53.19
CA MET A 1 13.93 1.04 -51.97
C MET A 1 12.93 0.86 -50.86
N LEU A 2 12.51 -0.38 -50.64
CA LEU A 2 11.64 -0.85 -49.57
C LEU A 2 12.28 -2.11 -48.99
N LEU A 3 12.11 -2.27 -47.69
CA LEU A 3 12.75 -3.21 -46.78
C LEU A 3 12.55 -4.68 -47.16
N GLU A 4 13.62 -5.48 -47.06
CA GLU A 4 13.57 -6.94 -46.97
C GLU A 4 14.19 -7.37 -45.62
N PRO A 5 13.45 -8.03 -44.71
CA PRO A 5 14.03 -8.67 -43.53
C PRO A 5 14.56 -10.07 -43.87
N PHE A 6 15.77 -10.36 -43.42
CA PHE A 6 16.38 -11.69 -43.53
C PHE A 6 15.63 -12.71 -42.66
N ARG A 7 15.19 -13.77 -43.34
CA ARG A 7 14.52 -14.97 -42.83
C ARG A 7 15.56 -15.94 -42.23
N LEU A 8 15.29 -16.50 -41.05
CA LEU A 8 15.88 -17.76 -40.60
C LEU A 8 14.77 -18.80 -40.51
N GLU A 9 14.87 -19.84 -41.33
CA GLU A 9 14.07 -21.06 -41.25
C GLU A 9 14.65 -22.02 -40.19
N LEU A 10 13.80 -22.78 -39.47
CA LEU A 10 13.48 -24.18 -39.81
C LEU A 10 12.66 -24.89 -38.71
N GLY A 11 11.64 -25.65 -39.16
CA GLY A 11 11.04 -26.83 -38.50
C GLY A 11 9.85 -26.52 -37.57
N GLU A 12 8.59 -26.54 -38.01
CA GLU A 12 7.74 -27.70 -38.37
C GLU A 12 7.83 -28.84 -37.33
N SER A 13 6.75 -29.37 -36.75
CA SER A 13 5.38 -29.65 -37.24
C SER A 13 4.38 -29.43 -36.09
N GLY A 14 3.15 -28.92 -36.30
CA GLY A 14 2.05 -29.51 -37.05
C GLY A 14 0.92 -29.87 -36.05
N GLN A 15 -0.09 -28.98 -35.89
CA GLN A 15 -1.50 -29.22 -36.30
C GLN A 15 -2.25 -30.29 -35.47
N GLN A 16 -3.49 -30.16 -35.00
CA GLN A 16 -4.59 -29.22 -35.20
C GLN A 16 -5.77 -29.63 -34.27
N PHE A 17 -6.52 -28.62 -33.78
CA PHE A 17 -7.99 -28.51 -33.72
C PHE A 17 -8.83 -29.49 -32.86
N LEU A 18 -9.45 -28.97 -31.79
CA LEU A 18 -10.87 -28.55 -31.64
C LEU A 18 -11.87 -29.69 -31.33
N THR A 19 -12.57 -29.56 -30.19
CA THR A 19 -14.04 -29.46 -30.06
C THR A 19 -14.55 -30.05 -28.73
N GLU A 20 -15.57 -29.37 -28.20
CA GLU A 20 -16.44 -29.63 -27.06
C GLU A 20 -16.69 -31.08 -26.60
N GLY A 21 -17.04 -31.22 -25.31
CA GLY A 21 -17.80 -32.38 -24.86
C GLY A 21 -17.94 -32.51 -23.34
N LEU A 22 -19.06 -32.03 -22.80
CA LEU A 22 -19.61 -32.48 -21.51
C LEU A 22 -19.68 -34.01 -21.48
N ARG A 23 -19.17 -34.67 -20.43
CA ARG A 23 -19.69 -35.93 -19.87
C ARG A 23 -18.91 -36.38 -18.62
N THR A 24 -19.63 -36.47 -17.50
CA THR A 24 -19.26 -37.25 -16.31
C THR A 24 -19.23 -38.75 -16.60
N PRO A 25 -18.33 -39.54 -15.98
CA PRO A 25 -18.54 -40.97 -15.84
C PRO A 25 -18.91 -41.34 -14.40
N LYS A 26 -20.05 -42.02 -14.29
CA LYS A 26 -20.55 -42.70 -13.09
C LYS A 26 -19.90 -44.09 -13.03
N GLY A 27 -18.99 -44.32 -12.08
CA GLY A 27 -18.48 -45.64 -11.73
C GLY A 27 -19.34 -46.30 -10.67
N LYS A 28 -19.92 -47.46 -10.98
CA LYS A 28 -20.75 -48.31 -10.11
C LYS A 28 -19.83 -49.25 -9.31
N GLY A 29 -19.92 -49.25 -7.98
CA GLY A 29 -19.13 -50.17 -7.14
C GLY A 29 -19.65 -50.30 -5.70
N ARG A 30 -20.50 -51.32 -5.50
CA ARG A 30 -20.75 -52.15 -4.29
C ARG A 30 -20.76 -51.54 -2.88
N ALA A 31 -21.86 -51.82 -2.18
CA ALA A 31 -22.02 -51.73 -0.72
C ALA A 31 -21.07 -52.67 0.04
N ALA A 32 -20.49 -52.19 1.16
CA ALA A 32 -20.02 -53.03 2.26
C ALA A 32 -19.79 -52.19 3.55
N THR A 33 -20.58 -52.53 4.57
CA THR A 33 -20.22 -52.64 6.00
C THR A 33 -19.82 -51.39 6.81
N ARG A 34 -20.68 -51.06 7.78
CA ARG A 34 -20.38 -50.23 8.94
C ARG A 34 -19.48 -51.02 9.90
N SER A 35 -18.47 -50.39 10.48
CA SER A 35 -17.79 -50.86 11.69
C SER A 35 -17.42 -49.65 12.55
N PRO A 36 -17.71 -49.67 13.87
CA PRO A 36 -17.37 -48.59 14.79
C PRO A 36 -16.14 -48.99 15.59
N ASP A 37 -14.95 -48.54 15.21
CA ASP A 37 -13.89 -48.28 16.19
C ASP A 37 -12.80 -47.43 15.53
N SER A 38 -12.58 -46.22 16.04
CA SER A 38 -11.41 -45.43 15.68
C SER A 38 -10.91 -44.69 16.92
N PRO A 39 -9.68 -44.95 17.37
CA PRO A 39 -9.12 -44.35 18.57
C PRO A 39 -9.02 -42.83 18.44
N ARG A 40 -9.43 -42.13 19.50
CA ARG A 40 -9.31 -40.67 19.68
C ARG A 40 -7.99 -40.13 19.14
N THR A 41 -8.08 -39.22 18.18
CA THR A 41 -6.96 -38.39 17.74
C THR A 41 -6.50 -37.48 18.90
N PRO A 42 -5.18 -37.38 19.17
CA PRO A 42 -4.67 -36.44 20.15
C PRO A 42 -4.78 -35.01 19.61
N LYS A 43 -5.24 -34.09 20.47
CA LYS A 43 -5.39 -32.66 20.18
C LYS A 43 -4.05 -32.10 19.67
N SER A 44 -4.10 -31.44 18.51
CA SER A 44 -2.93 -30.87 17.82
C SER A 44 -2.23 -29.76 18.63
N PRO A 45 -0.89 -29.75 18.74
CA PRO A 45 -0.13 -28.65 19.32
C PRO A 45 0.20 -27.61 18.21
N SER A 46 -0.81 -27.02 17.56
CA SER A 46 -0.60 -26.27 16.30
C SER A 46 -0.67 -24.74 16.42
N GLU A 47 -1.16 -24.19 17.53
CA GLU A 47 -1.42 -22.74 17.60
C GLU A 47 -0.18 -21.91 17.96
N LYS A 48 0.72 -22.43 18.80
CA LYS A 48 1.91 -21.69 19.26
C LYS A 48 3.01 -21.65 18.20
N THR A 49 3.20 -22.74 17.45
CA THR A 49 4.29 -22.91 16.48
C THR A 49 4.08 -22.17 15.15
N ARG A 50 2.83 -21.86 14.80
CA ARG A 50 2.52 -21.13 13.56
C ARG A 50 2.99 -19.67 13.61
N TYR A 51 2.90 -19.03 14.77
CA TYR A 51 3.30 -17.62 14.93
C TYR A 51 4.82 -17.43 14.81
N ASP A 52 5.59 -18.38 15.33
CA ASP A 52 7.06 -18.35 15.33
C ASP A 52 7.67 -18.36 13.91
N THR A 53 6.89 -18.81 12.92
CA THR A 53 7.28 -18.84 11.50
C THR A 53 6.47 -17.87 10.64
N SER A 54 5.67 -17.01 11.27
CA SER A 54 4.84 -16.05 10.56
C SER A 54 5.67 -15.03 9.79
N LEU A 55 5.16 -14.62 8.62
CA LEU A 55 5.82 -13.61 7.80
C LEU A 55 6.03 -12.30 8.59
N GLY A 56 5.06 -11.89 9.40
CA GLY A 56 5.17 -10.68 10.22
C GLY A 56 6.33 -10.72 11.22
N LEU A 57 6.54 -11.85 11.91
CA LEU A 57 7.66 -12.00 12.83
C LEU A 57 9.00 -12.00 12.08
N LEU A 58 9.06 -12.69 10.94
CA LEU A 58 10.25 -12.72 10.08
C LEU A 58 10.58 -11.34 9.54
N THR A 59 9.58 -10.58 9.07
CA THR A 59 9.76 -9.20 8.60
C THR A 59 10.28 -8.30 9.72
N LYS A 60 9.74 -8.41 10.94
CA LYS A 60 10.23 -7.62 12.08
C LYS A 60 11.72 -7.87 12.35
N ARG A 61 12.14 -9.13 12.37
CA ARG A 61 13.55 -9.52 12.55
C ARG A 61 14.42 -9.11 11.35
N PHE A 62 13.91 -9.21 10.12
CA PHE A 62 14.61 -8.80 8.90
C PHE A 62 14.87 -7.29 8.88
N VAL A 63 13.88 -6.48 9.26
CA VAL A 63 14.03 -5.01 9.38
C VAL A 63 15.04 -4.64 10.47
N GLN A 64 15.09 -5.38 11.58
CA GLN A 64 16.13 -5.19 12.60
C GLN A 64 17.55 -5.46 12.07
N LEU A 65 17.73 -6.43 11.16
CA LEU A 65 19.03 -6.65 10.52
C LEU A 65 19.40 -5.51 9.59
N LEU A 66 18.44 -4.98 8.84
CA LEU A 66 18.64 -3.83 7.96
C LEU A 66 19.02 -2.56 8.73
N SER A 67 18.41 -2.32 9.89
CA SER A 67 18.69 -1.14 10.71
C SER A 67 19.99 -1.21 11.50
N GLN A 68 20.47 -2.42 11.82
CA GLN A 68 21.78 -2.62 12.48
C GLN A 68 22.95 -2.61 11.50
N SER A 69 22.70 -2.78 10.20
CA SER A 69 23.73 -2.72 9.17
C SER A 69 24.27 -1.29 9.02
N PRO A 70 25.59 -1.05 9.17
CA PRO A 70 26.18 0.29 9.11
C PRO A 70 26.03 0.97 7.74
N ASP A 71 26.08 0.18 6.66
CA ASP A 71 25.95 0.69 5.29
C ASP A 71 24.50 0.67 4.78
N GLY A 72 23.55 0.26 5.61
CA GLY A 72 22.17 -0.01 5.20
C GLY A 72 22.06 -1.12 4.14
N VAL A 73 23.09 -1.93 3.94
CA VAL A 73 23.11 -3.03 2.96
C VAL A 73 23.07 -4.37 3.69
N VAL A 74 22.24 -5.29 3.20
CA VAL A 74 22.11 -6.64 3.74
C VAL A 74 22.24 -7.67 2.63
N ASP A 75 23.07 -8.70 2.90
CA ASP A 75 23.17 -9.89 2.06
C ASP A 75 22.01 -10.86 2.37
N LEU A 76 21.26 -11.24 1.34
CA LEU A 76 20.09 -12.12 1.43
C LEU A 76 20.45 -13.53 1.93
N ASN A 77 21.67 -14.03 1.65
CA ASN A 77 22.14 -15.31 2.18
C ASN A 77 22.36 -15.22 3.69
N LYS A 78 23.08 -14.19 4.16
CA LYS A 78 23.26 -13.94 5.59
C LYS A 78 21.92 -13.77 6.30
N ALA A 79 20.99 -13.03 5.70
CA ALA A 79 19.67 -12.85 6.27
C ALA A 79 18.92 -14.18 6.42
N ALA A 80 18.98 -15.07 5.41
CA ALA A 80 18.39 -16.41 5.48
C ALA A 80 19.00 -17.24 6.62
N ASP A 81 20.32 -17.17 6.81
CA ASP A 81 21.03 -17.91 7.85
C ASP A 81 20.74 -17.40 9.26
N VAL A 82 20.55 -16.09 9.43
CA VAL A 82 20.22 -15.46 10.71
C VAL A 82 18.76 -15.70 11.09
N LEU A 83 17.85 -15.56 10.12
CA LEU A 83 16.42 -15.81 10.32
C LEU A 83 16.09 -17.31 10.41
N LYS A 84 17.03 -18.19 10.05
CA LYS A 84 16.86 -19.65 9.96
C LYS A 84 15.67 -20.04 9.08
N VAL A 85 15.56 -19.39 7.92
CA VAL A 85 14.47 -19.62 6.96
C VAL A 85 15.00 -19.94 5.57
N GLN A 86 14.15 -20.56 4.76
CA GLN A 86 14.45 -20.82 3.35
C GLN A 86 14.46 -19.52 2.54
N LYS A 87 15.25 -19.46 1.46
CA LYS A 87 15.31 -18.30 0.54
C LYS A 87 13.95 -17.85 0.02
N ARG A 88 12.98 -18.77 -0.10
CA ARG A 88 11.61 -18.44 -0.50
C ARG A 88 10.97 -17.41 0.42
N ARG A 89 11.19 -17.52 1.74
CA ARG A 89 10.64 -16.58 2.74
C ARG A 89 11.29 -15.21 2.66
N ILE A 90 12.58 -15.16 2.30
CA ILE A 90 13.25 -13.88 2.06
C ILE A 90 12.58 -13.13 0.91
N TYR A 91 12.21 -13.82 -0.17
CA TYR A 91 11.49 -13.19 -1.28
C TYR A 91 10.09 -12.71 -0.90
N ASP A 92 9.38 -13.43 -0.03
CA ASP A 92 8.08 -12.95 0.49
C ASP A 92 8.24 -11.59 1.19
N ILE A 93 9.31 -11.43 1.98
CA ILE A 93 9.61 -10.19 2.69
C ILE A 93 10.07 -9.10 1.72
N THR A 94 11.02 -9.41 0.83
CA THR A 94 11.58 -8.40 -0.08
C THR A 94 10.55 -7.89 -1.07
N ASN A 95 9.66 -8.73 -1.60
CA ASN A 95 8.63 -8.29 -2.54
C ASN A 95 7.68 -7.27 -1.91
N VAL A 96 7.31 -7.48 -0.64
CA VAL A 96 6.45 -6.54 0.09
C VAL A 96 7.20 -5.24 0.33
N LEU A 97 8.43 -5.32 0.87
CA LEU A 97 9.25 -4.13 1.18
C LEU A 97 9.66 -3.33 -0.08
N GLU A 98 9.89 -4.01 -1.19
CA GLU A 98 10.17 -3.40 -2.50
C GLU A 98 8.90 -2.77 -3.09
N GLY A 99 7.75 -3.44 -2.96
CA GLY A 99 6.46 -2.89 -3.40
C GLY A 99 6.06 -1.58 -2.70
N ILE A 100 6.51 -1.38 -1.46
CA ILE A 100 6.36 -0.12 -0.71
C ILE A 100 7.62 0.76 -0.74
N HIS A 101 8.61 0.43 -1.57
CA HIS A 101 9.83 1.20 -1.80
C HIS A 101 10.70 1.45 -0.55
N LEU A 102 10.61 0.62 0.49
CA LEU A 102 11.48 0.71 1.67
C LEU A 102 12.85 0.05 1.46
N ILE A 103 13.00 -0.75 0.40
CA ILE A 103 14.27 -1.35 -0.01
C ILE A 103 14.47 -1.23 -1.51
N LYS A 104 15.73 -1.27 -1.94
CA LYS A 104 16.14 -1.33 -3.34
C LYS A 104 17.15 -2.45 -3.56
N LYS A 105 17.08 -3.11 -4.71
CA LYS A 105 18.09 -4.10 -5.12
C LYS A 105 19.41 -3.39 -5.48
N LYS A 106 20.49 -3.73 -4.77
CA LYS A 106 21.86 -3.25 -5.05
C LYS A 106 22.61 -4.23 -5.96
N SER A 107 22.51 -5.53 -5.68
CA SER A 107 23.05 -6.60 -6.52
C SER A 107 22.30 -7.92 -6.30
N LYS A 108 22.64 -9.00 -7.02
CA LYS A 108 21.91 -10.29 -6.98
C LYS A 108 21.63 -10.81 -5.56
N ASN A 109 22.57 -10.61 -4.64
CA ASN A 109 22.46 -11.05 -3.25
C ASN A 109 22.37 -9.91 -2.24
N ASN A 110 22.40 -8.65 -2.68
CA ASN A 110 22.44 -7.51 -1.77
C ASN A 110 21.26 -6.58 -2.00
N ILE A 111 20.58 -6.23 -0.92
CA ILE A 111 19.56 -5.19 -0.90
C ILE A 111 20.05 -4.01 -0.06
N GLN A 112 19.56 -2.82 -0.40
CA GLN A 112 19.82 -1.59 0.30
C GLN A 112 18.54 -1.11 0.97
N TRP A 113 18.64 -0.74 2.24
CA TRP A 113 17.63 -0.09 3.03
C TRP A 113 17.44 1.34 2.54
N MET A 114 16.21 1.65 2.11
CA MET A 114 15.79 2.98 1.67
C MET A 114 14.84 3.65 2.67
N GLY A 115 14.28 2.87 3.61
CA GLY A 115 13.50 3.43 4.70
C GLY A 115 14.34 4.39 5.52
N CYS A 116 13.74 5.48 5.99
CA CYS A 116 14.39 6.39 6.94
C CYS A 116 15.04 5.53 8.03
N SER A 117 16.32 5.79 8.31
CA SER A 117 17.04 5.12 9.39
C SER A 117 16.13 5.15 10.64
N LEU A 118 16.08 4.10 11.46
CA LEU A 118 15.27 4.15 12.68
C LEU A 118 15.69 5.32 13.61
N SER A 119 16.93 5.82 13.44
CA SER A 119 17.41 7.06 14.05
C SER A 119 16.71 8.32 13.50
N ASP A 120 16.25 8.27 12.27
CA ASP A 120 15.53 9.33 11.57
C ASP A 120 14.00 9.19 11.74
N PHE A 121 13.47 8.11 12.32
CA PHE A 121 12.05 8.08 12.69
C PHE A 121 11.74 9.14 13.77
N GLY A 122 12.69 9.42 14.67
CA GLY A 122 12.57 10.53 15.63
C GLY A 122 12.68 11.91 14.95
N GLY A 123 13.60 12.07 14.00
CA GLY A 123 13.81 13.31 13.25
C GLY A 123 12.68 13.61 12.26
N THR A 124 12.24 12.61 11.50
CA THR A 124 11.12 12.68 10.57
C THR A 124 9.80 12.87 11.33
N LEU A 125 9.58 12.21 12.47
CA LEU A 125 8.39 12.48 13.29
C LEU A 125 8.41 13.91 13.84
N ALA A 126 9.55 14.40 14.33
CA ALA A 126 9.69 15.79 14.78
C ALA A 126 9.49 16.79 13.63
N HIS A 127 9.98 16.48 12.43
CA HIS A 127 9.78 17.30 11.24
C HIS A 127 8.32 17.27 10.77
N CYS A 128 7.66 16.11 10.76
CA CYS A 128 6.23 16.00 10.47
C CYS A 128 5.38 16.73 11.51
N GLN A 129 5.77 16.72 12.79
CA GLN A 129 5.12 17.51 13.84
C GLN A 129 5.35 19.01 13.63
N GLY A 130 6.56 19.42 13.25
CA GLY A 130 6.88 20.80 12.91
C GLY A 130 6.07 21.31 11.71
N LEU A 131 6.05 20.56 10.62
CA LEU A 131 5.25 20.85 9.43
C LEU A 131 3.75 20.86 9.76
N SER A 132 3.26 19.92 10.58
CA SER A 132 1.85 19.91 11.00
C SER A 132 1.49 21.14 11.83
N LYS A 133 2.42 21.64 12.66
CA LYS A 133 2.24 22.87 13.42
C LYS A 133 2.24 24.09 12.50
N GLU A 134 3.17 24.15 11.55
CA GLU A 134 3.25 25.23 10.55
C GLU A 134 1.98 25.28 9.69
N VAL A 135 1.47 24.12 9.25
CA VAL A 135 0.18 24.03 8.54
C VAL A 135 -0.98 24.56 9.39
N ALA A 136 -1.01 24.26 10.69
CA ALA A 136 -2.05 24.76 11.58
C ALA A 136 -1.96 26.27 11.80
N GLU A 137 -0.76 26.82 11.93
CA GLU A 137 -0.51 28.26 12.05
C GLU A 137 -0.93 29.01 10.78
N LEU A 138 -0.52 28.51 9.61
CA LEU A 138 -0.90 29.07 8.31
C LEU A 138 -2.42 29.04 8.09
N ASN A 139 -3.09 27.96 8.47
CA ASN A 139 -4.55 27.85 8.35
C ASN A 139 -5.27 28.85 9.27
N GLN A 140 -4.72 29.10 10.47
CA GLN A 140 -5.26 30.12 11.37
C GLN A 140 -5.09 31.53 10.81
N GLU A 141 -3.96 31.81 10.15
CA GLU A 141 -3.71 33.09 9.49
C GLU A 141 -4.62 33.28 8.27
N GLU A 142 -4.78 32.26 7.43
CA GLU A 142 -5.73 32.23 6.32
C GLU A 142 -7.15 32.56 6.81
N LYS A 143 -7.61 31.91 7.88
CA LYS A 143 -8.93 32.17 8.46
C LYS A 143 -9.10 33.62 8.92
N LYS A 144 -8.08 34.22 9.53
CA LYS A 144 -8.14 35.64 9.93
C LYS A 144 -8.24 36.57 8.72
N LEU A 145 -7.49 36.27 7.66
CA LEU A 145 -7.55 37.03 6.43
C LEU A 145 -8.94 36.93 5.78
N ASP A 146 -9.54 35.73 5.76
CA ASP A 146 -10.91 35.53 5.27
C ASP A 146 -11.95 36.32 6.07
N GLU A 147 -11.82 36.36 7.40
CA GLU A 147 -12.71 37.15 8.28
C GLU A 147 -12.61 38.65 7.97
N LEU A 148 -11.40 39.17 7.76
CA LEU A 148 -11.17 40.58 7.39
C LEU A 148 -11.74 40.90 6.01
N ILE A 149 -11.53 40.01 5.03
CA ILE A 149 -12.09 40.16 3.68
C ILE A 149 -13.61 40.18 3.73
N GLN A 150 -14.23 39.30 4.51
CA GLN A 150 -15.67 39.27 4.70
C GLN A 150 -16.18 40.56 5.35
N SER A 151 -15.51 41.05 6.40
CA SER A 151 -15.89 42.30 7.07
C SER A 151 -15.83 43.48 6.12
N CYS A 152 -14.71 43.69 5.42
CA CYS A 152 -14.58 44.80 4.48
C CYS A 152 -15.58 44.69 3.32
N SER A 153 -15.83 43.48 2.82
CA SER A 153 -16.83 43.24 1.78
C SER A 153 -18.25 43.57 2.26
N HIS A 154 -18.56 43.24 3.51
CA HIS A 154 -19.83 43.57 4.14
C HIS A 154 -20.00 45.07 4.32
N ASP A 155 -18.98 45.77 4.84
CA ASP A 155 -19.00 47.21 5.04
C ASP A 155 -19.18 47.96 3.71
N LEU A 156 -18.46 47.54 2.66
CA LEU A 156 -18.63 48.09 1.31
C LEU A 156 -20.06 47.89 0.78
N LYS A 157 -20.66 46.73 1.06
CA LYS A 157 -22.04 46.44 0.66
C LYS A 157 -23.03 47.35 1.38
N LEU A 158 -22.87 47.53 2.70
CA LEU A 158 -23.72 48.44 3.49
C LEU A 158 -23.60 49.88 3.02
N LEU A 159 -22.39 50.37 2.77
CA LEU A 159 -22.17 51.72 2.25
C LEU A 159 -22.81 51.91 0.86
N ARG A 160 -22.75 50.89 0.01
CA ARG A 160 -23.40 50.90 -1.30
C ARG A 160 -24.92 50.95 -1.17
N GLU A 161 -25.49 50.06 -0.35
CA GLU A 161 -26.93 49.98 -0.13
C GLU A 161 -27.49 51.24 0.55
N ASP A 162 -26.75 51.86 1.48
CA ASP A 162 -27.13 53.12 2.10
C ASP A 162 -27.08 54.30 1.11
N SER A 163 -26.11 54.30 0.19
CA SER A 163 -26.04 55.29 -0.89
C SER A 163 -27.17 55.13 -1.92
N GLU A 164 -27.58 53.90 -2.23
CA GLU A 164 -28.70 53.58 -3.15
C GLU A 164 -30.06 53.84 -2.49
N ASN A 165 -30.23 53.49 -1.21
CA ASN A 165 -31.44 53.71 -0.42
C ASN A 165 -31.72 55.20 -0.19
N ARG A 166 -30.67 56.03 -0.08
CA ARG A 166 -30.79 57.50 -0.08
C ARG A 166 -31.07 58.09 -1.47
N ARG A 167 -30.71 57.39 -2.55
CA ARG A 167 -30.92 57.84 -3.94
C ARG A 167 -32.38 57.64 -4.40
N TYR A 168 -33.09 56.67 -3.82
CA TYR A 168 -34.50 56.39 -4.13
C TYR A 168 -35.29 55.98 -2.88
N PRO A 169 -35.78 56.94 -2.05
CA PRO A 169 -36.79 56.59 -1.06
C PRO A 169 -38.05 56.18 -1.81
N PHE A 170 -38.49 54.94 -1.62
CA PHE A 170 -39.71 54.41 -2.21
C PHE A 170 -40.90 55.23 -1.69
N ASN A 171 -41.36 56.20 -2.49
CA ASN A 171 -42.58 56.95 -2.24
C ASN A 171 -43.78 56.01 -2.40
N ALA A 172 -44.07 55.22 -1.37
CA ALA A 172 -45.37 54.59 -1.18
C ALA A 172 -46.36 55.67 -0.74
N HIS A 173 -46.81 56.50 -1.68
CA HIS A 173 -48.07 57.19 -1.51
C HIS A 173 -49.19 56.21 -1.86
N GLU A 174 -49.75 55.59 -0.82
CA GLU A 174 -51.12 55.07 -0.86
C GLU A 174 -52.04 56.22 -1.26
N THR A 175 -52.85 56.01 -2.30
CA THR A 175 -53.99 56.89 -2.61
C THR A 175 -55.28 56.09 -2.42
N PRO A 176 -56.30 56.66 -1.75
CA PRO A 176 -57.53 55.98 -1.32
C PRO A 176 -58.47 55.57 -2.45
#